data_AF-A0A6B9F5E2-F1
#
_entry.id   AF-A0A6B9F5E2-F1
#
_cell.length_a   1.000
_cell.length_b   1.000
_cell.length_c   1.000
_cell.angle_alpha   90.00
_cell.angle_beta   90.00
_cell.angle_gamma   90.00
#
_symmetry.space_group_name_H-M   'P 1'
#
loop_
_entity.id
_entity.type
_entity.pdbx_description
1 polymer ?
#
loop_
_entity_poly.entity_id
_entity_poly.type
_entity_poly.pdbx_seq_one_letter_code
_entity_poly.pdbx_strand_id
1 'polypeptide(L)'
;MAARPPQQDTSSPDSVEFGIAALVGHLDRAEVEFPATEDELVRALGDPDVPYDAAGNTVALSEAMEALPKRDFDSESELLDLLHPVFEEYRVSTGGSLLGRLRSILPF
;
A
#
# COMPACT_ATOMS: atom_id res chain seq x y z
N MET A 1 -8.84 24.57 43.83
CA MET A 1 -8.44 23.31 43.19
C MET A 1 -8.83 23.38 41.74
N ALA A 2 -7.87 23.41 40.81
CA ALA A 2 -8.15 23.47 39.37
C ALA A 2 -8.21 22.04 38.83
N ALA A 3 -9.33 21.66 38.22
CA ALA A 3 -9.48 20.37 37.56
C ALA A 3 -8.63 20.35 36.28
N ARG A 4 -7.74 19.37 36.17
CA ARG A 4 -6.98 19.09 34.95
C ARG A 4 -7.97 18.60 33.88
N PRO A 5 -7.97 19.12 32.64
CA PRO A 5 -8.81 18.59 31.58
C PRO A 5 -8.32 17.17 31.21
N PRO A 6 -9.23 16.25 30.84
CA PRO A 6 -8.83 14.93 30.38
C PRO A 6 -7.97 15.07 29.12
N GLN A 7 -6.83 14.38 29.09
CA GLN A 7 -6.09 14.15 27.86
C GLN A 7 -7.01 13.32 26.97
N GLN A 8 -7.49 13.93 25.89
CA GLN A 8 -8.08 13.17 24.80
C GLN A 8 -6.93 12.32 24.24
N ASP A 9 -6.95 11.02 24.52
CA ASP A 9 -6.18 10.04 23.79
C ASP A 9 -6.48 10.23 22.30
N THR A 10 -5.56 10.84 21.58
CA THR A 10 -5.62 11.01 20.13
C THR A 10 -5.24 9.68 19.49
N SER A 11 -6.01 8.63 19.75
CA SER A 11 -6.09 7.52 18.81
C SER A 11 -6.81 8.08 17.60
N SER A 12 -6.03 8.58 16.63
CA SER A 12 -6.55 8.98 15.32
C SER A 12 -7.47 7.87 14.81
N PRO A 13 -8.62 8.22 14.19
CA PRO A 13 -9.57 7.22 13.72
C PRO A 13 -8.85 6.23 12.81
N ASP A 14 -9.19 4.94 12.88
CA ASP A 14 -8.74 3.87 11.98
C ASP A 14 -8.74 4.41 10.54
N SER A 15 -7.59 4.93 10.11
CA SER A 15 -7.44 5.48 8.78
C SER A 15 -7.30 4.26 7.89
N VAL A 16 -8.22 4.11 6.93
CA VAL A 16 -8.12 2.99 6.00
C VAL A 16 -6.89 3.23 5.15
N GLU A 17 -5.85 2.43 5.37
CA GLU A 17 -4.56 2.52 4.68
C GLU A 17 -4.60 1.73 3.37
N PHE A 18 -3.94 2.25 2.34
CA PHE A 18 -3.87 1.64 1.01
C PHE A 18 -2.48 1.81 0.40
N GLY A 19 -2.12 0.92 -0.53
CA GLY A 19 -0.84 0.91 -1.25
C GLY A 19 0.33 0.88 -0.29
N ILE A 20 1.27 1.81 -0.48
CA ILE A 20 2.47 1.89 0.36
C ILE A 20 2.16 2.13 1.84
N ALA A 21 1.06 2.82 2.19
CA ALA A 21 0.71 3.05 3.60
C ALA A 21 0.32 1.75 4.29
N ALA A 22 -0.46 0.90 3.61
CA ALA A 22 -0.79 -0.43 4.11
C ALA A 22 0.46 -1.30 4.22
N LEU A 23 1.37 -1.23 3.23
CA LEU A 23 2.62 -1.98 3.23
C LEU A 23 3.55 -1.58 4.38
N VAL A 24 3.68 -0.29 4.71
CA VAL A 24 4.45 0.19 5.87
C VAL A 24 3.95 -0.48 7.15
N GLY A 25 2.62 -0.58 7.34
CA GLY A 25 2.05 -1.28 8.48
C GLY A 25 2.41 -2.77 8.57
N HIS A 26 2.73 -3.42 7.44
CA HIS A 26 3.27 -4.78 7.42
C HIS A 26 4.77 -4.82 7.73
N LEU A 27 5.55 -3.89 7.16
CA LEU A 27 6.99 -3.78 7.38
C LEU A 27 7.33 -3.49 8.85
N ASP A 28 6.60 -2.56 9.48
CA ASP A 28 6.76 -2.20 10.90
C ASP A 28 6.53 -3.39 11.83
N ARG A 29 5.68 -4.36 11.43
CA ARG A 29 5.40 -5.57 12.23
C ARG A 29 6.39 -6.70 11.97
N ALA A 30 7.02 -6.72 10.79
CA ALA A 30 7.88 -7.80 10.35
C ALA A 30 9.35 -7.61 10.75
N GLU A 31 9.73 -6.48 11.35
CA GLU A 31 11.13 -6.14 11.75
C GLU A 31 12.15 -6.52 10.66
N VAL A 32 11.92 -6.05 9.43
CA VAL A 32 12.82 -6.31 8.29
C VAL A 32 14.09 -5.49 8.42
N GLU A 33 15.24 -6.15 8.29
CA GLU A 33 16.54 -5.47 8.18
C GLU A 33 16.93 -5.27 6.71
N PHE A 34 17.47 -4.09 6.39
CA PHE A 34 18.01 -3.78 5.06
C PHE A 34 19.55 -3.77 5.07
N PRO A 35 20.22 -4.15 3.97
CA PRO A 35 19.66 -4.46 2.65
C PRO A 35 18.92 -5.81 2.60
N ALA A 36 17.84 -5.87 1.82
CA ALA A 36 16.98 -7.05 1.70
C ALA A 36 16.62 -7.34 0.24
N THR A 37 16.46 -8.63 -0.07
CA THR A 37 15.97 -9.10 -1.37
C THR A 37 14.46 -9.25 -1.41
N GLU A 38 13.87 -9.28 -2.59
CA GLU A 38 12.45 -9.58 -2.78
C GLU A 38 12.03 -10.88 -2.11
N ASP A 39 12.77 -11.97 -2.35
CA ASP A 39 12.45 -13.25 -1.74
C ASP A 39 12.51 -13.20 -0.21
N GLU A 40 13.43 -12.43 0.38
CA GLU A 40 13.52 -12.23 1.83
C GLU A 40 12.34 -11.41 2.35
N LEU A 41 11.97 -10.33 1.65
CA LEU A 41 10.81 -9.50 1.99
C LEU A 41 9.51 -10.31 1.93
N VAL A 42 9.26 -11.02 0.83
CA VAL A 42 8.06 -11.86 0.66
C VAL A 42 8.01 -12.95 1.73
N ARG A 43 9.16 -13.59 2.05
CA ARG A 43 9.23 -14.60 3.12
C ARG A 43 9.03 -14.01 4.51
N ALA A 44 9.61 -12.86 4.81
CA ALA A 44 9.50 -12.20 6.11
C ALA A 44 8.08 -11.68 6.36
N LEU A 45 7.43 -11.11 5.34
CA LEU A 45 6.08 -10.58 5.43
C LEU A 45 5.00 -11.66 5.23
N GLY A 46 5.35 -12.83 4.68
CA GLY A 46 4.42 -13.92 4.40
C GLY A 46 3.50 -13.67 3.21
N ASP A 47 3.99 -12.94 2.21
CA ASP A 47 3.27 -12.55 0.99
C ASP A 47 1.85 -11.97 1.22
N PRO A 48 1.72 -10.85 1.94
CA PRO A 48 0.42 -10.29 2.27
C PRO A 48 -0.28 -9.70 1.03
N ASP A 49 -1.61 -9.80 1.02
CA ASP A 49 -2.48 -9.05 0.10
C ASP A 49 -2.53 -7.57 0.51
N VAL A 50 -1.93 -6.70 -0.29
CA VAL A 50 -1.89 -5.25 -0.03
C VAL A 50 -3.09 -4.57 -0.70
N PRO A 51 -3.99 -3.92 0.06
CA PRO A 51 -5.12 -3.19 -0.51
C PRO A 51 -4.63 -1.93 -1.22
N TYR A 52 -5.05 -1.69 -2.47
CA TYR A 52 -4.60 -0.52 -3.25
C TYR A 52 -5.71 0.51 -3.50
N ASP A 53 -6.97 0.21 -3.16
CA ASP A 53 -8.07 1.16 -3.24
C ASP A 53 -9.18 0.92 -2.20
N ALA A 54 -10.08 1.91 -2.08
CA ALA A 54 -11.23 1.84 -1.18
C ALA A 54 -12.35 0.91 -1.66
N ALA A 55 -12.25 0.33 -2.86
CA ALA A 55 -13.22 -0.64 -3.37
C ALA A 55 -12.94 -2.05 -2.84
N GLY A 56 -11.84 -2.25 -2.10
CA GLY A 56 -11.45 -3.51 -1.51
C GLY A 56 -10.61 -4.37 -2.46
N ASN A 57 -10.07 -3.78 -3.52
CA ASN A 57 -9.14 -4.49 -4.39
C ASN A 57 -7.75 -4.58 -3.74
N THR A 58 -7.16 -5.77 -3.84
CA THR A 58 -5.84 -6.09 -3.29
C THR A 58 -4.93 -6.66 -4.38
N VAL A 59 -3.62 -6.59 -4.14
CA VAL A 59 -2.60 -7.26 -4.94
C VAL A 59 -1.62 -7.94 -3.98
N ALA A 60 -1.18 -9.15 -4.31
CA ALA A 60 -0.16 -9.84 -3.53
C ALA A 60 1.15 -9.05 -3.55
N LEU A 61 1.89 -9.02 -2.44
CA LEU A 61 3.18 -8.35 -2.36
C LEU A 61 4.15 -8.91 -3.42
N SER A 62 4.23 -10.23 -3.57
CA SER A 62 5.04 -10.89 -4.59
C SER A 62 4.72 -10.40 -6.00
N GLU A 63 3.42 -10.30 -6.35
CA GLU A 63 2.98 -9.80 -7.66
C GLU A 63 3.39 -8.33 -7.88
N ALA A 64 3.22 -7.48 -6.87
CA ALA A 64 3.64 -6.08 -6.97
C ALA A 64 5.17 -5.94 -7.12
N MET A 65 5.94 -6.81 -6.46
CA MET A 65 7.40 -6.83 -6.58
C MET A 65 7.86 -7.40 -7.93
N GLU A 66 7.08 -8.29 -8.56
CA GLU A 66 7.35 -8.76 -9.91
C GLU A 66 7.36 -7.66 -10.97
N ALA A 67 6.59 -6.58 -10.77
CA ALA A 67 6.59 -5.42 -11.65
C ALA A 67 7.86 -4.55 -11.53
N LEU A 68 8.68 -4.77 -10.50
CA LEU A 68 9.86 -3.95 -10.25
C LEU A 68 11.04 -4.31 -11.15
N PRO A 69 11.84 -3.31 -11.56
CA PRO A 69 13.01 -3.52 -12.43
C PRO A 69 14.20 -4.15 -11.70
N LYS A 70 14.16 -4.27 -10.37
CA LYS A 70 15.23 -4.82 -9.53
C LYS A 70 14.65 -5.64 -8.37
N ARG A 71 15.50 -6.48 -7.78
CA ARG A 71 15.13 -7.51 -6.79
C ARG A 71 15.83 -7.35 -5.43
N ASP A 72 16.70 -6.35 -5.30
CA ASP A 72 17.48 -6.06 -4.10
C ASP A 72 17.28 -4.59 -3.72
N PHE A 73 17.08 -4.32 -2.44
CA PHE A 73 16.77 -2.99 -1.91
C PHE A 73 17.75 -2.62 -0.81
N ASP A 74 18.35 -1.44 -0.92
CA ASP A 74 19.32 -0.94 0.05
C ASP A 74 18.65 -0.35 1.30
N SER A 75 17.38 0.06 1.19
CA SER A 75 16.61 0.64 2.28
C SER A 75 15.10 0.48 2.07
N GLU A 76 14.35 0.62 3.17
CA GLU A 76 12.89 0.63 3.15
C GLU A 76 12.32 1.73 2.26
N SER A 77 12.85 2.96 2.36
CA SER A 77 12.40 4.08 1.55
C SER A 77 12.57 3.80 0.05
N GLU A 78 13.68 3.17 -0.34
CA GLU A 78 13.89 2.79 -1.75
C GLU A 78 12.87 1.77 -2.24
N LEU A 79 12.54 0.76 -1.42
CA LEU A 79 11.49 -0.21 -1.72
C LEU A 79 10.13 0.49 -1.90
N LEU A 80 9.76 1.36 -0.97
CA LEU A 80 8.47 2.07 -1.01
C LEU A 80 8.36 3.05 -2.18
N ASP A 81 9.45 3.77 -2.50
CA ASP A 81 9.51 4.68 -3.65
C ASP A 81 9.31 3.93 -4.98
N LEU A 82 9.84 2.70 -5.08
CA LEU A 82 9.69 1.86 -6.26
C LEU A 82 8.29 1.22 -6.36
N LEU A 83 7.69 0.83 -5.24
CA LEU A 83 6.35 0.25 -5.21
C LEU A 83 5.23 1.28 -5.32
N HIS A 84 5.45 2.54 -4.93
CA HIS A 84 4.48 3.60 -5.05
C HIS A 84 3.86 3.70 -6.47
N PRO A 85 4.65 3.84 -7.56
CA PRO A 85 4.08 3.92 -8.91
C PRO A 85 3.35 2.63 -9.32
N VAL A 86 3.79 1.46 -8.85
CA VAL A 86 3.13 0.17 -9.14
C VAL A 86 1.72 0.16 -8.54
N PHE A 87 1.58 0.50 -7.26
CA PHE A 87 0.25 0.56 -6.62
C PHE A 87 -0.66 1.63 -7.26
N GLU A 88 -0.10 2.76 -7.69
CA GLU A 88 -0.87 3.78 -8.42
C GLU A 88 -1.35 3.27 -9.79
N GLU A 89 -0.57 2.44 -10.49
CA GLU A 89 -0.99 1.81 -11.74
C GLU A 89 -2.16 0.83 -11.53
N TYR A 90 -2.11 0.00 -10.48
CA TYR A 90 -3.25 -0.84 -10.09
C TYR A 90 -4.50 0.01 -9.78
N ARG A 91 -4.33 1.13 -9.08
CA ARG A 91 -5.43 2.04 -8.77
C ARG A 91 -6.06 2.67 -10.03
N VAL A 92 -5.24 3.13 -10.96
CA VAL A 92 -5.70 3.79 -12.20
C VAL A 92 -6.31 2.78 -13.18
N SER A 93 -5.73 1.59 -13.31
CA SER A 93 -6.23 0.54 -14.21
C SER A 93 -7.61 0.03 -13.78
N THR A 94 -7.84 -0.13 -12.47
CA THR A 94 -9.13 -0.54 -11.92
C THR A 94 -10.16 0.61 -11.91
N GLY A 95 -9.74 1.85 -11.58
CA GLY A 95 -10.60 3.04 -11.57
C GLY A 95 -11.01 3.55 -12.97
N GLY A 96 -10.12 3.40 -13.97
CA GLY A 96 -10.34 3.86 -15.35
C GLY A 96 -11.29 2.99 -16.18
N SER A 97 -11.40 1.70 -15.85
CA SER A 97 -12.24 0.75 -16.60
C SER A 97 -13.75 0.98 -16.41
N LEU A 98 -14.15 1.65 -15.31
CA LEU A 98 -15.55 2.00 -15.02
C LEU A 98 -15.93 3.40 -15.57
N LEU A 99 -15.03 4.38 -15.51
CA LEU A 99 -15.30 5.73 -16.03
C LEU A 99 -15.36 5.78 -17.58
N GLY A 100 -14.60 4.91 -18.26
CA GLY A 100 -14.64 4.79 -19.73
C GLY A 100 -15.95 4.23 -20.29
N ARG A 101 -16.71 3.44 -19.53
CA ARG A 101 -17.95 2.80 -19.99
C ARG A 101 -19.21 3.64 -19.79
N LEU A 102 -19.21 4.61 -18.87
CA LEU A 102 -20.38 5.45 -18.62
C LEU A 102 -20.48 6.66 -19.57
N ARG A 103 -19.47 6.93 -20.39
CA ARG A 103 -19.54 7.98 -21.43
C ARG A 103 -20.21 7.53 -22.74
N SER A 104 -20.49 6.23 -22.92
CA SER A 104 -21.09 5.70 -24.15
C SER A 104 -22.63 5.74 -24.20
N ILE A 105 -23.31 6.31 -23.19
CA ILE A 105 -24.79 6.31 -23.09
C ILE A 105 -25.42 7.72 -23.26
N LEU A 106 -24.63 8.75 -23.57
CA LEU A 106 -25.19 10.07 -23.92
C LEU A 106 -25.12 10.31 -25.44
N PRO A 107 -26.24 10.19 -26.19
CA PRO A 107 -26.31 10.71 -27.54
C PRO A 107 -26.29 12.24 -27.49
N PHE A 108 -25.44 12.86 -28.31
CA PHE A 108 -25.50 14.30 -28.58
C PHE A 108 -26.77 14.64 -29.37
#